data_AF-I4BBZ8-F1
#
_entry.id   AF-I4BBZ8-F1
#
_cell.length_a   1.000
_cell.length_b   1.000
_cell.length_c   1.000
_cell.angle_alpha   90.00
_cell.angle_beta   90.00
_cell.angle_gamma   90.00
#
_symmetry.space_group_name_H-M   'P 1'
#
loop_
_entity.id
_entity.type
_entity.pdbx_description
1 polymer ?
#
loop_
_entity_poly.entity_id
_entity_poly.type
_entity_poly.pdbx_seq_one_letter_code
_entity_poly.pdbx_strand_id
1 'polypeptide(L)'
;MPSFNPLRTLLLAYLQSVPDGTVSRYEAMTNINLFFSRIDKPYSPGAIYHETGKLEHERMIEIKRDKIQVSDASLNWLQNQLTTSPLPGSILGKLTFLVAASLLADKRARQSAMKRLEIDMININPNDAVNASSLGGVELATSICLSNLLLATKRSVLEIGAQY
;
A
#
# COMPACT_ATOMS: atom_id res chain seq x y z
N MET A 1 -14.43 -5.05 11.70
CA MET A 1 -13.60 -4.05 11.00
C MET A 1 -13.38 -4.51 9.57
N PRO A 2 -13.44 -3.64 8.55
CA PRO A 2 -13.17 -4.05 7.18
C PRO A 2 -11.74 -4.58 7.04
N SER A 3 -11.57 -5.69 6.31
CA SER A 3 -10.28 -6.28 5.99
C SER A 3 -9.46 -5.37 5.07
N PHE A 4 -8.13 -5.50 5.10
CA PHE A 4 -7.25 -4.76 4.21
C PHE A 4 -7.52 -5.11 2.74
N ASN A 5 -7.86 -4.10 1.94
CA ASN A 5 -8.06 -4.21 0.50
C ASN A 5 -6.92 -3.45 -0.22
N PRO A 6 -5.96 -4.16 -0.84
CA PRO A 6 -4.79 -3.54 -1.47
C PRO A 6 -5.14 -2.50 -2.53
N LEU A 7 -6.07 -2.81 -3.43
CA LEU A 7 -6.48 -1.93 -4.52
C LEU A 7 -7.11 -0.65 -3.98
N ARG A 8 -8.07 -0.79 -3.05
CA ARG A 8 -8.74 0.34 -2.41
C ARG A 8 -7.75 1.25 -1.70
N THR A 9 -6.87 0.66 -0.87
CA THR A 9 -5.90 1.40 -0.08
C THR A 9 -4.93 2.17 -0.97
N LEU A 10 -4.43 1.58 -2.06
CA LEU A 10 -3.55 2.27 -3.00
C LEU A 10 -4.27 3.35 -3.80
N LEU A 11 -5.49 3.07 -4.28
CA LEU A 11 -6.29 4.05 -5.01
C LEU A 11 -6.52 5.30 -4.18
N LEU A 12 -6.97 5.15 -2.94
CA LEU A 12 -7.19 6.29 -2.04
C LEU A 12 -5.89 7.02 -1.66
N ALA A 13 -4.81 6.28 -1.39
CA ALA A 13 -3.52 6.89 -1.07
C ALA A 13 -2.95 7.68 -2.25
N TYR A 14 -3.06 7.15 -3.47
CA TYR A 14 -2.67 7.86 -4.68
C TYR A 14 -3.51 9.12 -4.87
N LEU A 15 -4.84 9.02 -4.83
CA LEU A 15 -5.74 10.16 -5.02
C LEU A 15 -5.48 11.29 -4.00
N GLN A 16 -5.17 10.93 -2.74
CA GLN A 16 -4.79 11.91 -1.71
C GLN A 16 -3.46 12.61 -2.03
N SER A 17 -2.51 11.91 -2.64
CA SER A 17 -1.19 12.46 -2.95
C SER A 17 -1.19 13.47 -4.11
N VAL A 18 -2.28 13.53 -4.89
CA VAL A 18 -2.41 14.44 -6.03
C VAL A 18 -2.68 15.87 -5.52
N PRO A 19 -1.80 16.86 -5.82
CA PRO A 19 -1.89 18.22 -5.27
C PRO A 19 -3.21 18.95 -5.58
N ASP A 20 -3.76 18.75 -6.77
CA ASP A 20 -4.99 19.41 -7.22
C ASP A 20 -6.26 18.58 -6.94
N GLY A 21 -6.11 17.43 -6.26
CA GLY A 21 -7.21 16.55 -5.87
C GLY A 21 -8.10 16.08 -7.02
N THR A 22 -7.64 16.19 -8.27
CA THR A 22 -8.41 15.84 -9.46
C THR A 22 -7.57 15.08 -10.47
N VAL A 23 -7.93 13.82 -10.70
CA VAL A 23 -7.38 12.97 -11.77
C VAL A 23 -8.51 12.33 -12.53
N SER A 24 -8.29 12.07 -13.82
CA SER A 24 -9.22 11.25 -14.58
C SER A 24 -9.21 9.79 -14.10
N ARG A 25 -10.31 9.07 -14.35
CA ARG A 25 -10.38 7.62 -14.10
C ARG A 25 -9.27 6.85 -14.82
N TYR A 26 -8.91 7.28 -16.03
CA TYR A 26 -7.85 6.68 -16.82
C TYR A 26 -6.46 6.93 -16.23
N GLU A 27 -6.17 8.15 -15.77
CA GLU A 27 -4.91 8.47 -15.10
C GLU A 27 -4.78 7.71 -13.78
N ALA A 28 -5.85 7.64 -12.99
CA ALA A 28 -5.86 6.85 -11.75
C ALA A 28 -5.54 5.37 -12.04
N MET A 29 -6.17 4.79 -13.06
CA MET A 29 -5.90 3.43 -13.50
C MET A 29 -4.44 3.22 -13.91
N THR A 30 -3.91 4.11 -14.74
CA THR A 30 -2.55 4.02 -15.26
C THR A 30 -1.52 4.13 -14.14
N ASN A 31 -1.67 5.11 -13.25
CA ASN A 31 -0.74 5.33 -12.15
C ASN A 31 -0.80 4.23 -11.09
N ILE A 32 -1.99 3.73 -10.74
CA ILE A 32 -2.12 2.61 -9.82
C ILE A 32 -1.44 1.37 -10.37
N ASN A 33 -1.66 1.05 -11.65
CA ASN A 33 -1.00 -0.10 -12.26
C ASN A 33 0.51 0.10 -12.37
N LEU A 34 1.00 1.33 -12.55
CA LEU A 34 2.43 1.64 -12.49
C LEU A 34 3.01 1.30 -11.10
N PHE A 35 2.34 1.70 -10.02
CA PHE A 35 2.78 1.37 -8.66
C PHE A 35 2.66 -0.13 -8.36
N PHE A 36 1.52 -0.73 -8.70
CA PHE A 36 1.22 -2.12 -8.37
C PHE A 36 2.05 -3.12 -9.17
N SER A 37 2.42 -2.79 -10.42
CA SER A 37 3.31 -3.62 -11.25
C SER A 37 4.69 -3.86 -10.63
N ARG A 38 5.09 -3.04 -9.65
CA ARG A 38 6.33 -3.23 -8.88
C ARG A 38 6.18 -4.22 -7.72
N ILE A 39 4.95 -4.59 -7.38
CA ILE A 39 4.59 -5.46 -6.26
C ILE A 39 4.08 -6.80 -6.80
N ASP A 40 3.13 -6.77 -7.72
CA ASP A 40 2.46 -7.95 -8.30
C ASP A 40 1.91 -7.62 -9.71
N LYS A 41 1.21 -8.57 -10.34
CA LYS A 41 0.53 -8.38 -11.63
C LYS A 41 -0.45 -7.19 -11.57
N PRO A 42 -0.45 -6.32 -12.59
CA PRO A 42 -1.34 -5.17 -12.63
C PRO A 42 -2.81 -5.60 -12.64
N TYR A 43 -3.67 -4.76 -12.08
CA TYR A 43 -5.11 -4.96 -12.11
C TYR A 43 -5.67 -4.76 -13.51
N SER A 44 -6.73 -5.49 -13.85
CA SER A 44 -7.49 -5.21 -15.06
C SER A 44 -8.15 -3.83 -14.97
N PRO A 45 -8.30 -3.10 -16.09
CA PRO A 45 -9.01 -1.82 -16.11
C PRO A 45 -10.41 -1.91 -15.48
N GLY A 46 -11.13 -3.01 -15.75
CA GLY A 46 -12.45 -3.27 -15.17
C GLY A 46 -12.45 -3.38 -13.65
N ALA A 47 -11.41 -3.98 -13.04
CA ALA A 47 -11.30 -4.07 -11.58
C ALA A 47 -11.12 -2.69 -10.95
N ILE A 48 -10.30 -1.82 -11.55
CA ILE A 48 -10.06 -0.47 -11.06
C ILE A 48 -11.33 0.39 -11.20
N TYR A 49 -11.99 0.35 -12.35
CA TYR A 49 -13.23 1.10 -12.55
C TYR A 49 -14.37 0.62 -11.65
N HIS A 50 -14.47 -0.69 -11.42
CA HIS A 50 -15.43 -1.25 -10.49
C HIS A 50 -15.17 -0.80 -9.05
N GLU A 51 -13.91 -0.81 -8.58
CA GLU A 51 -13.58 -0.33 -7.23
C GLU A 51 -13.79 1.19 -7.11
N THR A 52 -13.49 1.96 -8.16
CA THR A 52 -13.79 3.39 -8.21
C THR A 52 -15.30 3.65 -8.08
N GLY A 53 -16.14 2.90 -8.81
CA GLY A 53 -17.60 3.00 -8.69
C GLY A 53 -18.13 2.62 -7.30
N LYS A 54 -17.51 1.63 -6.64
CA LYS A 54 -17.82 1.30 -5.23
C LYS A 54 -17.50 2.46 -4.30
N LEU A 55 -16.32 3.06 -4.43
CA LEU A 55 -15.92 4.19 -3.60
C LEU A 55 -16.83 5.41 -3.79
N GLU A 56 -17.30 5.64 -5.01
CA GLU A 56 -18.29 6.69 -5.30
C GLU A 56 -19.62 6.39 -4.60
N HIS A 57 -20.13 5.15 -4.72
CA HIS A 57 -21.35 4.73 -4.04
C HIS A 57 -21.25 4.84 -2.50
N GLU A 58 -20.08 4.52 -1.95
CA GLU A 58 -19.75 4.64 -0.52
C GLU A 58 -19.48 6.08 -0.06
N ARG A 59 -19.60 7.09 -0.95
CA ARG A 59 -19.28 8.51 -0.70
C ARG A 59 -17.85 8.76 -0.22
N MET A 60 -16.95 7.84 -0.56
CA MET A 60 -15.52 7.97 -0.31
C MET A 60 -14.84 8.84 -1.38
N ILE A 61 -15.40 8.90 -2.58
CA ILE A 61 -14.96 9.80 -3.65
C ILE A 61 -16.19 10.44 -4.31
N GLU A 62 -15.96 11.54 -5.03
CA GLU A 62 -16.92 12.15 -5.94
C GLU A 62 -16.33 12.17 -7.36
N ILE A 63 -17.15 11.88 -8.37
CA ILE A 63 -16.74 11.98 -9.78
C ILE A 63 -17.48 13.15 -10.43
N LYS A 64 -16.75 14.21 -10.78
CA LYS A 64 -17.28 15.40 -11.45
C LYS A 64 -16.54 15.63 -12.77
N ARG A 65 -17.26 15.63 -13.90
CA ARG A 65 -16.68 15.85 -15.24
C ARG A 65 -15.45 14.95 -15.49
N ASP A 66 -15.60 13.66 -15.22
CA ASP A 66 -14.55 12.62 -15.27
C ASP A 66 -13.37 12.77 -14.32
N LYS A 67 -13.37 13.78 -13.44
CA LYS A 67 -12.35 13.97 -12.41
C LYS A 67 -12.81 13.33 -11.10
N ILE A 68 -11.93 12.54 -10.50
CA ILE A 68 -12.11 11.93 -9.18
C ILE A 68 -11.62 12.91 -8.12
N GLN A 69 -12.45 13.17 -7.12
CA GLN A 69 -12.12 13.97 -5.94
C GLN A 69 -12.33 13.12 -4.67
N VAL A 70 -11.37 13.15 -3.76
CA VAL A 70 -11.46 12.44 -2.46
C VAL A 70 -12.28 13.25 -1.45
N SER A 71 -13.09 12.55 -0.65
CA SER A 71 -13.86 13.12 0.46
C SER A 71 -13.10 13.03 1.79
N ASP A 72 -13.53 13.78 2.80
CA ASP A 72 -12.94 13.66 4.15
C ASP A 72 -13.15 12.25 4.75
N ALA A 73 -14.23 11.57 4.35
CA ALA A 73 -14.51 10.21 4.79
C ALA A 73 -13.43 9.22 4.31
N SER A 74 -12.92 9.37 3.08
CA SER A 74 -11.83 8.52 2.59
C SER A 74 -10.50 8.82 3.26
N LEU A 75 -10.22 10.09 3.60
CA LEU A 75 -9.02 10.46 4.35
C LEU A 75 -9.02 9.80 5.74
N ASN A 76 -10.13 9.92 6.46
CA ASN A 76 -10.29 9.29 7.77
C ASN A 76 -10.20 7.77 7.69
N TRP A 77 -10.82 7.16 6.67
CA TRP A 77 -10.73 5.72 6.46
C TRP A 77 -9.29 5.28 6.21
N LEU A 78 -8.58 5.96 5.30
CA LEU A 78 -7.20 5.60 4.93
C LEU A 78 -6.25 5.78 6.12
N GLN A 79 -6.39 6.88 6.86
CA GLN A 79 -5.59 7.11 8.06
C GLN A 79 -5.84 6.03 9.11
N ASN A 80 -7.10 5.67 9.37
CA ASN A 80 -7.42 4.57 10.29
C ASN A 80 -6.84 3.24 9.77
N GLN A 81 -6.99 2.96 8.47
CA GLN A 81 -6.47 1.73 7.88
C GLN A 81 -4.95 1.59 8.02
N LEU A 82 -4.22 2.71 7.92
CA LEU A 82 -2.76 2.73 7.99
C LEU A 82 -2.21 2.93 9.40
N THR A 83 -2.99 3.43 10.35
CA THR A 83 -2.50 3.73 11.72
C THR A 83 -3.10 2.87 12.82
N THR A 84 -4.29 2.30 12.62
CA THR A 84 -4.98 1.54 13.68
C THR A 84 -5.39 0.14 13.24
N SER A 85 -5.79 -0.08 11.99
CA SER A 85 -6.21 -1.41 11.51
C SER A 85 -5.07 -2.42 11.54
N PRO A 86 -5.35 -3.72 11.80
CA PRO A 86 -4.33 -4.78 11.76
C PRO A 86 -3.51 -4.76 10.47
N LEU A 87 -2.21 -5.04 10.59
CA LEU A 87 -1.34 -5.11 9.42
C LEU A 87 -1.72 -6.32 8.54
N PRO A 88 -1.50 -6.23 7.21
CA PRO A 88 -1.75 -7.35 6.32
C PRO A 88 -0.84 -8.54 6.67
N GLY A 89 -1.39 -9.76 6.70
CA GLY A 89 -0.59 -10.96 7.00
C GLY A 89 0.38 -11.37 5.88
N SER A 90 0.07 -11.06 4.62
CA SER A 90 0.89 -11.43 3.46
C SER A 90 1.97 -10.39 3.15
N ILE A 91 3.11 -10.83 2.62
CA ILE A 91 4.20 -9.93 2.21
C ILE A 91 3.77 -8.93 1.14
N LEU A 92 2.94 -9.36 0.18
CA LEU A 92 2.36 -8.49 -0.85
C LEU A 92 1.45 -7.41 -0.23
N GLY A 93 0.67 -7.79 0.79
CA GLY A 93 -0.14 -6.85 1.56
C GLY A 93 0.72 -5.82 2.29
N LYS A 94 1.85 -6.24 2.87
CA LYS A 94 2.80 -5.35 3.56
C LYS A 94 3.53 -4.40 2.62
N LEU A 95 3.91 -4.87 1.43
CA LEU A 95 4.45 -4.01 0.36
C LEU A 95 3.42 -2.97 -0.11
N THR A 96 2.18 -3.39 -0.26
CA THR A 96 1.07 -2.49 -0.60
C THR A 96 0.87 -1.44 0.51
N PHE A 97 0.87 -1.88 1.76
CA PHE A 97 0.78 -1.01 2.93
C PHE A 97 1.93 0.01 2.98
N LEU A 98 3.17 -0.43 2.71
CA LEU A 98 4.34 0.44 2.63
C LEU A 98 4.15 1.54 1.60
N VAL A 99 3.76 1.18 0.37
CA VAL A 99 3.54 2.16 -0.70
C VAL A 99 2.43 3.14 -0.31
N ALA A 100 1.29 2.65 0.18
CA ALA A 100 0.20 3.50 0.61
C ALA A 100 0.59 4.46 1.75
N ALA A 101 1.32 3.97 2.76
CA ALA A 101 1.82 4.79 3.85
C ALA A 101 2.82 5.86 3.38
N SER A 102 3.62 5.58 2.33
CA SER A 102 4.60 6.53 1.79
C SER A 102 3.95 7.72 1.08
N LEU A 103 2.74 7.50 0.54
CA LEU A 103 1.95 8.50 -0.19
C LEU A 103 1.11 9.40 0.73
N LEU A 104 1.01 9.08 2.04
CA LEU A 104 0.27 9.90 3.00
C LEU A 104 0.83 11.32 3.08
N ALA A 105 -0.01 12.32 2.83
CA ALA A 105 0.36 13.72 2.95
C ALA A 105 0.77 14.09 4.39
N ASP A 106 0.01 13.64 5.39
CA ASP A 106 0.31 13.86 6.82
C ASP A 106 1.60 13.13 7.24
N LYS A 107 2.60 13.92 7.63
CA LYS A 107 3.91 13.43 8.08
C LYS A 107 3.84 12.59 9.35
N ARG A 108 2.99 12.96 10.32
CA ARG A 108 2.82 12.21 11.58
C ARG A 108 2.12 10.88 11.33
N ALA A 109 1.04 10.90 10.55
CA ALA A 109 0.33 9.68 10.18
C ALA A 109 1.24 8.71 9.42
N ARG A 110 2.02 9.23 8.47
CA ARG A 110 3.05 8.49 7.73
C ARG A 110 4.10 7.88 8.65
N GLN A 111 4.71 8.66 9.55
CA GLN A 111 5.70 8.13 10.50
C GLN A 111 5.11 7.04 11.41
N SER A 112 3.88 7.23 11.87
CA SER A 112 3.16 6.23 12.68
C SER A 112 2.94 4.93 11.91
N ALA A 113 2.39 5.01 10.69
CA ALA A 113 2.16 3.85 9.84
C ALA A 113 3.47 3.10 9.52
N MET A 114 4.54 3.83 9.19
CA MET A 114 5.85 3.23 8.90
C MET A 114 6.43 2.51 10.12
N LYS A 115 6.37 3.12 11.31
CA LYS A 115 6.88 2.50 12.54
C LYS A 115 6.13 1.22 12.90
N ARG A 116 4.81 1.17 12.64
CA ARG A 116 4.01 -0.06 12.85
C ARG A 116 4.49 -1.18 11.95
N LEU A 117 4.70 -0.88 10.67
CA LEU A 117 5.22 -1.85 9.70
C LEU A 117 6.63 -2.32 10.10
N GLU A 118 7.50 -1.41 10.53
CA GLU A 118 8.85 -1.73 11.00
C GLU A 118 8.84 -2.73 12.16
N ILE A 119 8.04 -2.47 13.20
CA ILE A 119 7.91 -3.35 14.38
C ILE A 119 7.46 -4.76 13.97
N ASP A 120 6.43 -4.84 13.14
CA ASP A 120 5.89 -6.12 12.67
C ASP A 120 6.89 -6.90 11.82
N MET A 121 7.67 -6.20 11.00
CA MET A 121 8.68 -6.81 10.14
C MET A 121 9.92 -7.27 10.93
N ILE A 122 10.34 -6.54 11.98
CA ILE A 122 11.39 -6.99 12.92
C ILE A 122 10.97 -8.29 13.61
N ASN A 123 9.69 -8.41 14.02
CA ASN A 123 9.19 -9.62 14.66
C ASN A 123 9.24 -10.86 13.74
N ILE A 124 9.29 -10.66 12.41
CA ILE A 124 9.35 -11.73 11.41
C ILE A 124 10.78 -12.13 11.09
N ASN A 125 11.71 -11.17 11.09
CA ASN A 125 13.13 -11.43 10.90
C ASN A 125 13.99 -10.59 11.88
N PRO A 126 14.19 -11.07 13.12
CA PRO A 126 14.90 -10.31 14.15
C PRO A 126 16.38 -10.03 13.80
N ASN A 127 16.96 -10.76 12.84
CA ASN A 127 18.34 -10.54 12.39
C ASN A 127 18.53 -9.26 11.54
N ASP A 128 17.45 -8.70 10.97
CA ASP A 128 17.51 -7.46 10.18
C ASP A 128 17.51 -6.19 11.06
N ALA A 129 17.20 -6.32 12.36
CA ALA A 129 17.17 -5.20 13.31
C ALA A 129 18.55 -4.56 13.55
N VAL A 130 19.64 -5.28 13.27
CA VAL A 130 21.01 -4.87 13.58
C VAL A 130 21.56 -3.82 12.58
N ASN A 131 20.97 -3.69 11.39
CA ASN A 131 21.35 -2.68 10.38
C ASN A 131 20.45 -1.42 10.40
N ALA A 132 19.46 -1.37 11.30
CA ALA A 132 18.38 -0.39 11.30
C ALA A 132 18.74 1.01 11.84
N SER A 133 19.82 1.14 12.60
CA SER A 133 20.17 2.36 13.32
C SER A 133 20.76 3.49 12.44
N SER A 134 20.90 3.27 11.13
CA SER A 134 21.55 4.23 10.21
C SER A 134 20.67 4.75 9.06
N LEU A 135 19.43 4.26 8.91
CA LEU A 135 18.53 4.59 7.78
C LEU A 135 17.25 5.28 8.26
N GLY A 136 16.70 6.20 7.46
CA GLY A 136 15.40 6.81 7.75
C GLY A 136 14.25 5.80 7.63
N GLY A 137 13.10 6.07 8.27
CA GLY A 137 12.02 5.08 8.40
C GLY A 137 11.46 4.51 7.08
N VAL A 138 11.54 5.24 5.96
CA VAL A 138 11.12 4.74 4.64
C VAL A 138 12.17 3.82 4.03
N GLU A 139 13.45 4.20 4.12
CA GLU A 139 14.57 3.41 3.59
C GLU A 139 14.71 2.09 4.35
N LEU A 140 14.51 2.14 5.66
CA LEU A 140 14.50 0.96 6.51
C LEU A 140 13.32 0.03 6.20
N ALA A 141 12.09 0.56 6.16
CA ALA A 141 10.91 -0.26 5.86
C ALA A 141 10.96 -0.88 4.45
N THR A 142 11.54 -0.15 3.48
CA THR A 142 11.78 -0.65 2.12
C THR A 142 12.86 -1.73 2.11
N SER A 143 13.99 -1.51 2.78
CA SER A 143 15.09 -2.47 2.90
C SER A 143 14.62 -3.79 3.52
N ILE A 144 13.88 -3.72 4.63
CA ILE A 144 13.35 -4.90 5.32
C ILE A 144 12.30 -5.62 4.46
N CYS A 145 11.42 -4.90 3.77
CA CYS A 145 10.49 -5.52 2.81
C CYS A 145 11.23 -6.23 1.67
N LEU A 146 12.32 -5.64 1.14
CA LEU A 146 13.14 -6.24 0.10
C LEU A 146 13.84 -7.52 0.59
N SER A 147 14.43 -7.49 1.79
CA SER A 147 15.07 -8.65 2.42
C SER A 147 14.09 -9.80 2.62
N ASN A 148 12.87 -9.52 3.07
CA ASN A 148 11.84 -10.55 3.25
C ASN A 148 11.31 -11.09 1.92
N LEU A 149 11.22 -10.26 0.87
CA LEU A 149 10.91 -10.72 -0.49
C LEU A 149 12.00 -11.67 -1.02
N LEU A 150 13.27 -11.34 -0.78
CA LEU A 150 14.42 -12.18 -1.16
C LEU A 150 14.46 -13.50 -0.36
N LEU A 151 14.08 -13.50 0.92
CA LEU A 151 13.96 -14.71 1.73
C LEU A 151 12.81 -15.61 1.28
N ALA A 152 11.64 -15.02 0.98
CA ALA A 152 10.48 -15.76 0.49
C ALA A 152 10.75 -16.42 -0.88
N THR A 153 11.45 -15.71 -1.77
CA THR A 153 11.85 -16.25 -3.07
C THR A 153 12.95 -17.32 -2.95
N LYS A 154 13.93 -17.17 -2.05
CA LYS A 154 14.91 -18.24 -1.76
C LYS A 154 14.27 -19.51 -1.21
N ARG A 155 13.30 -19.38 -0.29
CA ARG A 155 12.53 -20.55 0.21
C ARG A 155 11.74 -21.22 -0.91
N SER A 156 11.08 -20.46 -1.77
CA SER A 156 10.35 -21.00 -2.93
C SER A 156 11.25 -21.78 -3.90
N VAL A 157 12.47 -21.30 -4.18
CA VAL A 157 13.42 -22.00 -5.06
C VAL A 157 13.93 -23.30 -4.43
N LEU A 158 14.16 -23.32 -3.12
CA LEU A 158 14.58 -24.53 -2.41
C LEU A 158 13.45 -25.57 -2.30
N GLU A 159 12.21 -25.14 -2.13
CA GLU A 159 11.04 -26.03 -2.09
C GLU A 159 10.73 -26.64 -3.46
N ILE A 160 10.91 -25.88 -4.55
CA ILE A 160 10.79 -26.41 -5.93
C ILE A 160 11.98 -27.34 -6.25
N GLY A 161 13.19 -27.00 -5.81
CA GLY A 161 14.38 -27.85 -6.01
C GLY A 161 14.40 -29.14 -5.17
N ALA A 162 13.59 -29.23 -4.10
CA ALA A 162 13.44 -30.43 -3.29
C ALA A 162 12.36 -31.41 -3.83
N GLN A 163 11.63 -31.01 -4.88
CA GLN A 163 10.61 -31.82 -5.54
C GLN A 163 11.09 -32.48 -6.86
N TYR A 164 12.39 -32.37 -7.18
CA TYR A 164 13.02 -33.03 -8.32
C TYR A 164 14.18 -33.93 -7.87
#